data_AF-A0A4S0IWK6-F1
#
_entry.id   AF-A0A4S0IWK6-F1
#
_cell.length_a   1.000
_cell.length_b   1.000
_cell.length_c   1.000
_cell.angle_alpha   90.00
_cell.angle_beta   90.00
_cell.angle_gamma   90.00
#
_symmetry.space_group_name_H-M   'P 1'
#
loop_
_entity.id
_entity.type
_entity.pdbx_description
1 polymer ?
#
loop_
_entity_poly.entity_id
_entity_poly.type
_entity_poly.pdbx_seq_one_letter_code
_entity_poly.pdbx_strand_id
1 'polypeptide(L)'
;EDKWGERQAILPYPEWRKFLKDDDLKTLKDAGLDFLRMPVDPAPFLSDRTTALRDELYAGVLDSARMINRAGLKVVVDLHLIPADGNRRIGMGQVMDDPAVFDAYAEVVRNMARTLAKEDPEQVAL
;
A
#
# COMPACT_ATOMS: atom_id res chain seq x y z
N GLU A 1 -2.18 3.23 15.66
CA GLU A 1 -2.91 1.96 15.73
C GLU A 1 -4.27 2.06 16.42
N ASP A 2 -4.45 2.87 17.48
CA ASP A 2 -5.67 2.80 18.31
C ASP A 2 -7.00 2.95 17.55
N LYS A 3 -7.02 3.73 16.47
CA LYS A 3 -8.22 3.95 15.63
C LYS A 3 -8.24 3.10 14.36
N TRP A 4 -7.27 2.24 14.12
CA TRP A 4 -7.17 1.50 12.85
C TRP A 4 -8.28 0.46 12.64
N GLY A 5 -9.00 0.07 13.70
CA GLY A 5 -10.22 -0.71 13.57
C GLY A 5 -11.43 0.09 13.07
N GLU A 6 -11.35 1.42 13.04
CA GLU A 6 -12.39 2.28 12.51
C GLU A 6 -12.19 2.50 11.01
N ARG A 7 -13.18 2.09 10.21
CA ARG A 7 -13.15 2.22 8.74
C ARG A 7 -12.81 3.64 8.28
N GLN A 8 -13.45 4.65 8.88
CA GLN A 8 -13.24 6.07 8.56
C GLN A 8 -11.85 6.60 8.90
N ALA A 9 -11.13 5.94 9.82
CA ALA A 9 -9.79 6.37 10.21
C ALA A 9 -8.74 5.84 9.23
N ILE A 10 -8.92 4.63 8.70
CA ILE A 10 -7.91 3.94 7.90
C ILE A 10 -8.16 3.96 6.39
N LEU A 11 -9.42 4.12 5.96
CA LEU A 11 -9.78 4.23 4.55
C LEU A 11 -10.05 5.69 4.13
N PRO A 12 -9.87 6.05 2.85
CA PRO A 12 -9.27 5.24 1.79
C PRO A 12 -7.79 4.95 2.04
N TYR A 13 -7.34 3.79 1.58
CA TYR A 13 -5.96 3.32 1.71
C TYR A 13 -5.35 3.08 0.31
N PRO A 14 -4.08 3.44 0.05
CA PRO A 14 -3.18 4.17 0.96
C PRO A 14 -3.65 5.61 1.22
N GLU A 15 -3.17 6.21 2.32
CA GLU A 15 -3.66 7.50 2.83
C GLU A 15 -3.59 8.64 1.80
N TRP A 16 -2.54 8.67 0.96
CA TRP A 16 -2.34 9.71 -0.04
C TRP A 16 -3.51 9.83 -1.04
N ARG A 17 -4.33 8.78 -1.20
CA ARG A 17 -5.56 8.81 -2.01
C ARG A 17 -6.57 9.88 -1.55
N LYS A 18 -6.46 10.36 -0.31
CA LYS A 18 -7.30 11.45 0.21
C LYS A 18 -6.98 12.79 -0.46
N PHE A 19 -5.79 12.93 -1.03
CA PHE A 19 -5.27 14.22 -1.50
C PHE A 19 -4.94 14.24 -2.99
N LEU A 20 -4.50 13.10 -3.56
CA LEU A 20 -4.15 13.01 -4.98
C LEU A 20 -5.39 12.85 -5.86
N LYS A 21 -5.53 13.70 -6.88
CA LYS A 21 -6.64 13.70 -7.84
C LYS A 21 -6.19 13.21 -9.22
N ASP A 22 -7.15 12.85 -10.07
CA ASP A 22 -6.89 12.43 -11.45
C ASP A 22 -6.15 13.51 -12.26
N ASP A 23 -6.47 14.79 -12.04
CA ASP A 23 -5.80 15.93 -12.70
C ASP A 23 -4.33 16.07 -12.30
N ASP A 24 -3.98 15.71 -11.05
CA ASP A 24 -2.60 15.73 -10.58
C ASP A 24 -1.79 14.64 -11.29
N LEU A 25 -2.35 13.43 -11.42
CA LEU A 25 -1.74 12.33 -12.17
C LEU A 25 -1.57 12.64 -13.66
N LYS A 26 -2.59 13.27 -14.26
CA LYS A 26 -2.50 13.72 -15.65
C LYS A 26 -1.40 14.76 -15.83
N THR A 27 -1.28 15.70 -14.90
CA THR A 27 -0.22 16.71 -14.92
C THR A 27 1.17 16.06 -14.86
N LEU A 28 1.35 15.02 -14.04
CA LEU A 28 2.60 14.25 -14.00
C LEU A 28 2.89 13.56 -15.35
N LYS A 29 1.87 12.97 -15.97
CA LYS A 29 2.02 12.34 -17.29
C LYS A 29 2.38 13.35 -18.38
N ASP A 30 1.68 14.48 -18.42
CA ASP A 30 1.90 15.55 -19.39
C ASP A 30 3.29 16.20 -19.21
N ALA A 31 3.87 16.13 -18.00
CA ALA A 31 5.26 16.53 -17.71
C ALA A 31 6.32 15.52 -18.18
N GLY A 32 5.92 14.38 -18.75
CA GLY A 32 6.81 13.38 -19.32
C GLY A 32 7.20 12.23 -18.39
N LEU A 33 6.59 12.13 -17.20
CA LEU A 33 6.76 10.93 -16.37
C LEU A 33 6.07 9.73 -17.03
N ASP A 34 6.67 8.57 -16.89
CA ASP A 34 6.18 7.30 -17.44
C ASP A 34 5.78 6.29 -16.36
N PHE A 35 6.24 6.46 -15.11
CA PHE A 35 5.83 5.66 -13.96
C PHE A 35 5.86 6.44 -12.64
N LEU A 36 5.18 5.89 -11.62
CA LEU A 36 5.24 6.36 -10.23
C LEU A 36 5.63 5.22 -9.28
N ARG A 37 6.41 5.54 -8.24
CA ARG A 37 6.58 4.67 -7.07
C ARG A 37 5.46 4.96 -6.08
N MET A 38 4.68 3.95 -5.72
CA MET A 38 3.61 4.00 -4.75
C MET A 38 4.07 3.33 -3.45
N PRO A 39 4.60 4.08 -2.47
CA PRO A 39 4.90 3.51 -1.16
C PRO A 39 3.60 3.13 -0.46
N VAL A 40 3.58 1.92 0.08
CA VAL A 40 2.49 1.34 0.85
C VAL A 40 3.05 0.91 2.19
N ASP A 41 2.50 1.45 3.28
CA ASP A 41 2.87 1.04 4.62
C ASP A 41 2.34 -0.37 4.92
N PRO A 42 3.18 -1.36 5.25
CA PRO A 42 2.70 -2.69 5.58
C PRO A 42 2.12 -2.79 7.00
N ALA A 43 2.36 -1.83 7.90
CA ALA A 43 1.95 -1.93 9.31
C ALA A 43 0.42 -2.10 9.50
N PRO A 44 -0.45 -1.41 8.75
CA PRO A 44 -1.89 -1.70 8.73
C PRO A 44 -2.24 -3.17 8.44
N PHE A 45 -1.47 -3.89 7.63
CA PHE A 45 -1.76 -5.29 7.33
C PHE A 45 -1.30 -6.22 8.46
N LEU A 46 -0.28 -5.81 9.22
CA LEU A 46 0.30 -6.56 10.34
C LEU A 46 -0.43 -6.34 11.67
N SER A 47 -1.24 -5.30 11.78
CA SER A 47 -2.02 -5.04 13.00
C SER A 47 -3.19 -6.00 13.15
N ASP A 48 -3.47 -6.43 14.37
CA ASP A 48 -4.69 -7.19 14.69
C ASP A 48 -5.95 -6.32 14.62
N ARG A 49 -5.80 -5.01 14.81
CA ARG A 49 -6.91 -4.04 14.82
C ARG A 49 -7.62 -3.93 13.47
N THR A 50 -6.91 -4.23 12.39
CA THR A 50 -7.38 -4.08 11.01
C THR A 50 -7.84 -5.39 10.41
N THR A 51 -7.85 -6.50 11.16
CA THR A 51 -8.16 -7.84 10.63
C THR A 51 -9.44 -7.86 9.79
N ALA A 52 -10.51 -7.20 10.27
CA ALA A 52 -11.80 -7.13 9.57
C ALA A 52 -11.79 -6.23 8.30
N LEU A 53 -10.74 -5.44 8.08
CA LEU A 53 -10.60 -4.48 6.98
C LEU A 53 -9.48 -4.87 6.00
N ARG A 54 -8.74 -5.96 6.23
CA ARG A 54 -7.56 -6.34 5.41
C ARG A 54 -7.87 -6.47 3.93
N ASP A 55 -8.98 -7.10 3.57
CA ASP A 55 -9.40 -7.23 2.17
C ASP A 55 -9.62 -5.87 1.52
N GLU A 56 -10.15 -4.90 2.27
CA GLU A 56 -10.39 -3.54 1.79
C GLU A 56 -9.09 -2.73 1.69
N LEU A 57 -8.11 -3.01 2.55
CA LEU A 57 -6.77 -2.43 2.44
C LEU A 57 -6.08 -2.91 1.15
N TYR A 58 -6.13 -4.22 0.84
CA TYR A 58 -5.59 -4.75 -0.41
C TYR A 58 -6.34 -4.20 -1.64
N ALA A 59 -7.67 -4.17 -1.60
CA ALA A 59 -8.48 -3.57 -2.65
C ALA A 59 -8.14 -2.08 -2.84
N GLY A 60 -7.89 -1.35 -1.75
CA GLY A 60 -7.46 0.04 -1.77
C GLY A 60 -6.14 0.25 -2.52
N VAL A 61 -5.15 -0.61 -2.30
CA VAL A 61 -3.86 -0.59 -3.03
C VAL A 61 -4.06 -0.92 -4.50
N LEU A 62 -4.85 -1.95 -4.83
CA LEU A 62 -5.16 -2.31 -6.21
C LEU A 62 -5.85 -1.18 -6.97
N ASP A 63 -6.87 -0.57 -6.37
CA ASP A 63 -7.61 0.55 -6.96
C ASP A 63 -6.70 1.77 -7.19
N SER A 64 -5.70 1.96 -6.32
CA SER A 64 -4.69 3.01 -6.46
C SER A 64 -3.77 2.76 -7.64
N ALA A 65 -3.28 1.53 -7.80
CA ALA A 65 -2.49 1.13 -8.96
C ALA A 65 -3.27 1.40 -10.26
N ARG A 66 -4.53 0.96 -10.31
CA ARG A 66 -5.43 1.19 -11.45
C ARG A 66 -5.71 2.67 -11.71
N MET A 67 -5.84 3.49 -10.67
CA MET A 67 -5.99 4.94 -10.81
C MET A 67 -4.78 5.55 -11.52
N ILE A 68 -3.57 5.17 -11.11
CA ILE A 68 -2.32 5.61 -11.74
C ILE A 68 -2.23 5.11 -13.20
N ASN A 69 -2.54 3.84 -13.44
CA ASN A 69 -2.52 3.28 -14.80
C ASN A 69 -3.53 3.93 -15.74
N ARG A 70 -4.74 4.27 -15.27
CA ARG A 70 -5.74 5.01 -16.06
C ARG A 70 -5.26 6.39 -16.49
N ALA A 71 -4.35 7.01 -15.73
CA ALA A 71 -3.71 8.28 -16.11
C ALA A 71 -2.56 8.10 -17.11
N GLY A 72 -2.27 6.86 -17.56
CA GLY A 72 -1.21 6.56 -18.54
C GLY A 72 0.19 6.44 -17.94
N LEU A 73 0.27 6.22 -16.62
CA LEU A 73 1.51 6.03 -15.87
C LEU A 73 1.61 4.57 -15.39
N LYS A 74 2.79 3.96 -15.48
CA LYS A 74 3.06 2.68 -14.81
C LYS A 74 3.17 2.90 -13.30
N VAL A 75 3.11 1.83 -12.52
CA VAL A 75 3.26 1.91 -11.06
C VAL A 75 4.14 0.81 -10.51
N VAL A 76 5.04 1.20 -9.60
CA VAL A 76 5.81 0.29 -8.75
C VAL A 76 5.22 0.38 -7.35
N VAL A 77 4.56 -0.68 -6.89
CA VAL A 77 4.04 -0.80 -5.53
C VAL A 77 5.19 -1.18 -4.62
N ASP A 78 5.49 -0.36 -3.62
CA ASP A 78 6.60 -0.62 -2.69
C ASP A 78 6.05 -0.85 -1.29
N LEU A 79 6.21 -2.06 -0.74
CA LEU A 79 5.90 -2.33 0.66
C LEU A 79 6.97 -1.70 1.56
N HIS A 80 6.72 -0.44 1.89
CA HIS A 80 7.68 0.44 2.50
C HIS A 80 7.63 0.33 4.02
N LEU A 81 8.46 -0.56 4.60
CA LEU A 81 8.63 -0.66 6.04
C LEU A 81 9.16 0.65 6.61
N ILE A 82 8.41 1.25 7.54
CA ILE A 82 8.80 2.46 8.27
C ILE A 82 9.15 2.02 9.71
N PRO A 83 10.16 2.61 10.37
CA PRO A 83 10.43 2.36 11.77
C PRO A 83 9.18 2.53 12.66
N ALA A 84 9.09 1.73 13.71
CA ALA A 84 8.04 1.91 14.72
C ALA A 84 8.31 3.18 15.54
N ASP A 85 7.26 3.97 15.74
CA ASP A 85 7.27 5.15 16.58
C ASP A 85 5.90 5.33 17.24
N GLY A 86 5.84 5.98 18.41
CA GLY A 86 4.63 6.40 19.11
C GLY A 86 3.41 5.46 19.06
N ASN A 87 2.61 5.58 18.00
CA ASN A 87 1.33 4.90 17.78
C ASN A 87 1.40 3.67 16.85
N ARG A 88 2.58 3.30 16.33
CA ARG A 88 2.86 2.08 15.55
C ARG A 88 3.64 1.10 16.42
N ARG A 89 3.21 -0.15 16.48
CA ARG A 89 3.86 -1.24 17.22
C ARG A 89 4.82 -2.03 16.34
N ILE A 90 4.42 -2.31 15.09
CA ILE A 90 5.23 -3.09 14.14
C ILE A 90 5.80 -2.17 13.07
N GLY A 91 7.12 -2.06 13.02
CA GLY A 91 7.86 -1.36 11.98
C GLY A 91 9.10 -2.14 11.54
N MET A 92 9.99 -1.50 10.79
CA MET A 92 11.18 -2.14 10.21
C MET A 92 12.00 -2.95 11.23
N GLY A 93 12.32 -2.37 12.40
CA GLY A 93 13.10 -3.06 13.43
C GLY A 93 12.44 -4.36 13.89
N GLN A 94 11.16 -4.31 14.24
CA GLN A 94 10.42 -5.51 14.68
C GLN A 94 10.36 -6.59 13.60
N VAL A 95 10.20 -6.20 12.33
CA VAL A 95 10.21 -7.16 11.21
C VAL A 95 11.59 -7.79 11.02
N MET A 96 12.68 -7.07 11.28
CA MET A 96 14.04 -7.61 11.12
C MET A 96 14.53 -8.40 12.34
N ASP A 97 14.05 -8.07 13.53
CA ASP A 97 14.53 -8.64 14.80
C ASP A 97 13.75 -9.90 15.23
N ASP A 98 12.50 -10.07 14.79
CA ASP A 98 11.63 -11.19 15.18
C ASP A 98 11.23 -12.05 13.95
N PRO A 99 11.68 -13.32 13.86
CA PRO A 99 11.34 -14.21 12.76
C PRO A 99 9.83 -14.42 12.55
N ALA A 100 9.03 -14.45 13.63
CA ALA A 100 7.59 -14.62 13.50
C ALA A 100 6.92 -13.38 12.87
N VAL A 101 7.44 -12.19 13.18
CA VAL A 101 6.99 -10.93 12.57
C VAL A 101 7.45 -10.84 11.12
N PHE A 102 8.66 -11.32 10.81
CA PHE A 102 9.14 -11.45 9.43
C PHE A 102 8.24 -12.38 8.59
N ASP A 103 7.87 -13.54 9.13
CA ASP A 103 6.98 -14.48 8.44
C ASP A 103 5.59 -13.87 8.19
N ALA A 104 5.05 -13.13 9.17
CA ALA A 104 3.81 -12.36 8.99
C ALA A 104 3.95 -11.30 7.89
N TYR A 105 5.07 -10.57 7.83
CA TYR A 105 5.37 -9.63 6.75
C TYR A 105 5.49 -10.32 5.39
N ALA A 106 6.18 -11.46 5.31
CA ALA A 106 6.28 -12.24 4.09
C ALA A 106 4.90 -12.70 3.58
N GLU A 107 3.96 -13.04 4.47
CA GLU A 107 2.58 -13.32 4.08
C GLU A 107 1.85 -12.08 3.54
N VAL A 108 2.09 -10.89 4.09
CA VAL A 108 1.58 -9.64 3.51
C VAL A 108 2.13 -9.43 2.10
N VAL A 109 3.42 -9.65 1.88
CA VAL A 109 4.06 -9.57 0.55
C VAL A 109 3.40 -10.57 -0.42
N ARG A 110 3.21 -11.83 -0.03
CA ARG A 110 2.56 -12.85 -0.86
C ARG A 110 1.12 -12.49 -1.22
N ASN A 111 0.36 -11.96 -0.27
CA ASN A 111 -1.01 -11.52 -0.49
C ASN A 111 -1.09 -10.29 -1.42
N MET A 112 -0.18 -9.32 -1.25
CA MET A 112 -0.06 -8.18 -2.15
C MET A 112 0.30 -8.63 -3.57
N ALA A 113 1.28 -9.53 -3.71
CA ALA A 113 1.65 -10.10 -5.01
C ALA A 113 0.45 -10.78 -5.68
N ARG A 114 -0.30 -11.63 -4.96
CA ARG A 114 -1.53 -12.26 -5.47
C ARG A 114 -2.61 -11.25 -5.85
N THR A 115 -2.72 -10.14 -5.12
CA THR A 115 -3.68 -9.07 -5.39
C THR A 115 -3.35 -8.37 -6.71
N LEU A 116 -2.07 -8.08 -6.94
CA LEU A 116 -1.60 -7.34 -8.11
C LEU A 116 -1.36 -8.23 -9.35
N ALA A 117 -1.17 -9.53 -9.18
CA ALA A 117 -0.85 -10.48 -10.27
C ALA A 117 -1.91 -10.59 -11.38
N LYS A 118 -3.10 -10.00 -11.18
CA LYS A 118 -4.17 -9.96 -12.21
C LYS A 118 -4.06 -8.73 -13.11
N GLU A 119 -3.24 -7.76 -12.76
CA GLU A 119 -3.00 -6.57 -13.57
C GLU A 119 -1.96 -6.85 -14.66
N ASP A 120 -1.88 -5.97 -15.64
CA ASP A 120 -0.89 -6.06 -16.71
C ASP A 120 0.54 -5.93 -16.13
N PRO A 121 1.41 -6.95 -16.27
CA PRO A 121 2.78 -6.91 -15.73
C PRO A 121 3.67 -5.85 -16.40
N GLU A 122 3.28 -5.28 -17.54
CA GLU A 122 3.98 -4.14 -18.13
C GLU A 122 3.62 -2.79 -17.48
N GLN A 123 2.55 -2.78 -16.67
CA GLN A 123 1.96 -1.59 -16.04
C GLN A 123 2.10 -1.56 -14.53
N VAL A 124 2.21 -2.73 -13.88
CA VAL A 124 2.29 -2.87 -12.41
C VAL A 124 3.46 -3.78 -12.03
N ALA A 125 4.30 -3.28 -11.12
CA ALA A 125 5.32 -4.07 -10.44
C ALA A 125 5.13 -3.98 -8.91
N LEU A 126 5.61 -5.00 -8.18
CA LEU A 126 5.72 -5.04 -6.72
C LEU A 126 7.21 -5.14 -6.34
#